data_AF-A0A1G2VI30-F1
#
_entry.id   AF-A0A1G2VI30-F1
#
_cell.length_a   1.000
_cell.length_b   1.000
_cell.length_c   1.000
_cell.angle_alpha   90.00
_cell.angle_beta   90.00
_cell.angle_gamma   90.00
#
_symmetry.space_group_name_H-M   'P 1'
#
loop_
_entity.id
_entity.type
_entity.pdbx_description
1 polymer ?
#
loop_
_entity_poly.entity_id
_entity_poly.type
_entity_poly.pdbx_seq_one_letter_code
_entity_poly.pdbx_strand_id
1 'polypeptide(L)'
;MPKTLNRKTEFELCHLLFNSWLQSLYPPEYAYDTADRLLSLASKDPKNAALSSFTYTYDQLGNRLTKTTPAEQSGYAYDVLSRLLSATEKKQPLKSNPSRTVEQYAYDPAGNRLSGPKQNQAYSYDPANELLQVRDIFFTYDNNGNVVTKAEENKTFQFLYDAENKLTEAIKVTSSTASTTARYNYDPFGRRIEKNVGGKIEKFFYDNEDILFITDGTNRITQSFVHGPGIDEPLAINQTKPVSTAELHKTLSQLASVLQGMLLGNSLATTVTVSMPVPKTDTFFYLYDGLGSIIGLTDSKGKIVQKYDYDSFGNLKGQGQGSVKQPYTYTGREFDQEAGLYYYRARYYDAGVGRFLQRDPYSGFKFDVQSLNLYPYLESDI
;
A
#
# COMPACT_ATOMS: atom_id res chain seq x y z
N MET A 1 43.28 15.66 -4.89
CA MET A 1 43.03 14.36 -5.56
C MET A 1 41.62 13.93 -5.22
N PRO A 2 40.65 14.00 -6.14
CA PRO A 2 39.31 13.50 -5.88
C PRO A 2 39.33 11.96 -6.00
N LYS A 3 38.84 11.29 -4.95
CA LYS A 3 38.64 9.83 -4.95
C LYS A 3 37.56 9.49 -5.97
N THR A 4 37.92 8.67 -6.93
CA THR A 4 37.03 8.04 -7.90
C THR A 4 36.02 7.14 -7.17
N LEU A 5 34.75 7.55 -7.13
CA LEU A 5 33.64 6.65 -6.82
C LEU A 5 33.44 5.66 -7.98
N ASN A 6 33.04 4.44 -7.64
CA ASN A 6 33.12 3.26 -8.49
C ASN A 6 32.03 3.26 -9.59
N ARG A 7 32.41 3.37 -10.87
CA ARG A 7 31.52 3.41 -12.06
C ARG A 7 30.60 2.18 -12.26
N LYS A 8 30.79 1.10 -11.49
CA LYS A 8 30.00 -0.14 -11.65
C LYS A 8 28.57 -0.04 -11.09
N THR A 9 28.30 0.80 -10.11
CA THR A 9 26.96 0.94 -9.53
C THR A 9 26.03 1.86 -10.35
N GLU A 10 26.60 2.84 -11.07
CA GLU A 10 25.83 3.76 -11.93
C GLU A 10 25.30 3.06 -13.20
N PHE A 11 26.02 2.06 -13.71
CA PHE A 11 25.64 1.36 -14.95
C PHE A 11 24.45 0.41 -14.75
N GLU A 12 24.34 -0.24 -13.59
CA GLU A 12 23.20 -1.11 -13.23
C GLU A 12 21.92 -0.29 -12.98
N LEU A 13 22.03 0.87 -12.32
CA LEU A 13 20.91 1.79 -12.09
C LEU A 13 20.38 2.39 -13.41
N CYS A 14 21.25 2.83 -14.32
CA CYS A 14 20.84 3.33 -15.64
C CYS A 14 20.17 2.26 -16.51
N HIS A 15 20.63 1.00 -16.46
CA HIS A 15 20.02 -0.09 -17.24
C HIS A 15 18.66 -0.54 -16.67
N LEU A 16 18.48 -0.51 -15.36
CA LEU A 16 17.19 -0.77 -14.71
C LEU A 16 16.17 0.34 -14.99
N LEU A 17 16.59 1.60 -14.95
CA LEU A 17 15.75 2.74 -15.32
C LEU A 17 15.33 2.66 -16.80
N PHE A 18 16.25 2.31 -17.70
CA PHE A 18 15.98 2.18 -19.14
C PHE A 18 15.01 1.04 -19.50
N ASN A 19 15.11 -0.12 -18.83
CA ASN A 19 14.16 -1.23 -19.05
C ASN A 19 12.78 -0.96 -18.43
N SER A 20 12.69 -0.20 -17.34
CA SER A 20 11.40 0.27 -16.80
C SER A 20 10.73 1.29 -17.73
N TRP A 21 11.53 2.15 -18.37
CA TRP A 21 11.08 3.11 -19.39
C TRP A 21 10.55 2.41 -20.65
N LEU A 22 11.05 1.20 -20.98
CA LEU A 22 10.55 0.39 -22.10
C LEU A 22 9.19 -0.31 -21.83
N GLN A 23 8.74 -0.47 -20.58
CA GLN A 23 7.37 -0.92 -20.28
C GLN A 23 6.42 0.23 -19.94
N SER A 24 6.96 1.43 -19.67
CA SER A 24 6.23 2.71 -19.81
C SER A 24 5.70 2.96 -21.24
N LEU A 25 5.99 2.08 -22.21
CA LEU A 25 5.39 2.08 -23.55
C LEU A 25 3.96 1.53 -23.61
N TYR A 26 3.39 1.03 -22.50
CA TYR A 26 1.97 0.65 -22.40
C TYR A 26 1.29 1.43 -21.26
N PRO A 27 1.24 2.78 -21.36
CA PRO A 27 0.58 3.59 -20.36
C PRO A 27 -0.90 3.20 -20.28
N PRO A 28 -1.53 3.36 -19.10
CA PRO A 28 -2.96 3.14 -19.00
C PRO A 28 -3.69 4.07 -19.98
N GLU A 29 -4.77 3.56 -20.58
CA GLU A 29 -5.64 4.33 -21.44
C GLU A 29 -6.70 5.02 -20.56
N TYR A 30 -6.75 6.35 -20.65
CA TYR A 30 -7.69 7.19 -19.91
C TYR A 30 -8.69 7.83 -20.87
N ALA A 31 -9.93 7.99 -20.43
CA ALA A 31 -10.90 8.86 -21.07
C ALA A 31 -11.56 9.74 -20.01
N TYR A 32 -11.83 10.99 -20.36
CA TYR A 32 -12.40 12.00 -19.46
C TYR A 32 -13.67 12.59 -20.05
N ASP A 33 -14.54 13.11 -19.18
CA ASP A 33 -15.62 13.98 -19.62
C ASP A 33 -15.13 15.42 -19.82
N THR A 34 -16.03 16.32 -20.20
CA THR A 34 -15.72 17.73 -20.44
C THR A 34 -15.43 18.53 -19.17
N ALA A 35 -15.57 17.92 -17.99
CA ALA A 35 -15.23 18.51 -16.69
C ALA A 35 -13.93 17.88 -16.12
N ASP A 36 -13.13 17.23 -16.99
CA ASP A 36 -11.89 16.54 -16.66
C ASP A 36 -12.05 15.40 -15.63
N ARG A 37 -13.25 14.82 -15.52
CA ARG A 37 -13.50 13.67 -14.63
C ARG A 37 -13.27 12.36 -15.38
N LEU A 38 -12.62 11.41 -14.73
CA LEU A 38 -12.22 10.12 -15.32
C LEU A 38 -13.44 9.25 -15.65
N LEU A 39 -13.73 9.03 -16.93
CA LEU A 39 -14.81 8.15 -17.41
C LEU A 39 -14.36 6.69 -17.57
N SER A 40 -13.11 6.45 -17.96
CA SER A 40 -12.59 5.09 -18.07
C SER A 40 -11.09 5.01 -17.89
N LEU A 41 -10.65 3.87 -17.33
CA LEU A 41 -9.25 3.50 -17.16
C LEU A 41 -9.06 2.07 -17.66
N ALA A 42 -8.09 1.82 -18.53
CA ALA A 42 -7.71 0.47 -18.94
C ALA A 42 -6.20 0.27 -18.94
N SER A 43 -5.73 -0.81 -18.30
CA SER A 43 -4.32 -1.22 -18.37
C SER A 43 -4.18 -2.44 -19.27
N LYS A 44 -3.10 -2.50 -20.04
CA LYS A 44 -2.81 -3.59 -20.98
C LYS A 44 -1.42 -4.16 -20.77
N ASP A 45 -1.25 -5.42 -21.13
CA ASP A 45 0.05 -6.06 -21.11
C ASP A 45 0.90 -5.64 -22.32
N PRO A 46 2.20 -6.01 -22.37
CA PRO A 46 3.06 -5.70 -23.51
C PRO A 46 2.62 -6.33 -24.85
N LYS A 47 1.63 -7.22 -24.85
CA LYS A 47 1.03 -7.83 -26.04
C LYS A 47 -0.34 -7.21 -26.37
N ASN A 48 -0.67 -6.08 -25.74
CA ASN A 48 -1.93 -5.34 -25.90
C ASN A 48 -3.17 -6.10 -25.39
N ALA A 49 -3.01 -7.11 -24.55
CA ALA A 49 -4.11 -7.80 -23.88
C ALA A 49 -4.56 -7.01 -22.65
N ALA A 50 -5.88 -6.89 -22.43
CA ALA A 50 -6.42 -6.17 -21.28
C ALA A 50 -6.07 -6.86 -19.95
N LEU A 51 -5.47 -6.10 -19.03
CA LEU A 51 -5.15 -6.52 -17.66
C LEU A 51 -6.22 -6.08 -16.67
N SER A 52 -6.70 -4.84 -16.82
CA SER A 52 -7.77 -4.25 -16.02
C SER A 52 -8.55 -3.24 -16.87
N SER A 53 -9.82 -3.05 -16.55
CA SER A 53 -10.66 -2.03 -17.19
C SER A 53 -11.76 -1.58 -16.24
N PHE A 54 -11.94 -0.27 -16.17
CA PHE A 54 -12.91 0.41 -15.34
C PHE A 54 -13.67 1.45 -16.15
N THR A 55 -14.97 1.55 -15.90
CA THR A 55 -15.79 2.69 -16.34
C THR A 55 -16.53 3.31 -15.16
N TYR A 56 -16.67 4.63 -15.21
CA TYR A 56 -17.22 5.43 -14.13
C TYR A 56 -18.37 6.31 -14.62
N THR A 57 -19.30 6.57 -13.71
CA THR A 57 -20.31 7.62 -13.88
C THR A 57 -20.34 8.49 -12.64
N TYR A 58 -20.83 9.72 -12.79
CA TYR A 58 -20.83 10.73 -11.73
C TYR A 58 -22.19 11.41 -11.67
N ASP A 59 -22.50 11.95 -10.50
CA ASP A 59 -23.62 12.89 -10.35
C ASP A 59 -23.22 14.30 -10.80
N GLN A 60 -24.10 15.27 -10.56
CA GLN A 60 -23.88 16.68 -10.90
C GLN A 60 -22.85 17.38 -10.00
N LEU A 61 -22.62 16.87 -8.79
CA LEU A 61 -21.64 17.41 -7.85
C LEU A 61 -20.25 16.79 -8.08
N GLY A 62 -20.16 15.74 -8.88
CA GLY A 62 -18.90 15.04 -9.16
C GLY A 62 -18.69 13.78 -8.33
N ASN A 63 -19.65 13.38 -7.50
CA ASN A 63 -19.54 12.16 -6.73
C ASN A 63 -19.72 10.95 -7.65
N ARG A 64 -18.90 9.91 -7.46
CA ARG A 64 -18.92 8.72 -8.31
C ARG A 64 -20.20 7.92 -8.08
N LEU A 65 -21.08 7.77 -9.07
CA LEU A 65 -22.30 6.97 -8.98
C LEU A 65 -22.06 5.48 -9.25
N THR A 66 -21.18 5.15 -10.19
CA THR A 66 -20.87 3.75 -10.52
C THR A 66 -19.38 3.53 -10.81
N LYS A 67 -18.92 2.32 -10.53
CA LYS A 67 -17.64 1.76 -10.99
C LYS A 67 -17.92 0.40 -11.61
N THR A 68 -17.65 0.22 -12.89
CA THR A 68 -17.92 -1.04 -13.60
C THR A 68 -16.63 -1.65 -14.12
N THR A 69 -16.44 -2.94 -13.85
CA THR A 69 -15.39 -3.79 -14.43
C THR A 69 -16.06 -4.89 -15.27
N PRO A 70 -15.30 -5.67 -16.06
CA PRO A 70 -15.85 -6.85 -16.75
C PRO A 70 -16.46 -7.89 -15.79
N ALA A 71 -16.02 -7.94 -14.54
CA ALA A 71 -16.44 -8.93 -13.56
C ALA A 71 -17.52 -8.42 -12.60
N GLU A 72 -17.59 -7.11 -12.34
CA GLU A 72 -18.41 -6.54 -11.27
C GLU A 72 -18.91 -5.13 -11.62
N GLN A 73 -20.05 -4.76 -11.05
CA GLN A 73 -20.54 -3.39 -11.05
C GLN A 73 -20.79 -2.93 -9.62
N SER A 74 -20.11 -1.87 -9.25
CA SER A 74 -20.33 -1.14 -8.00
C SER A 74 -21.20 0.08 -8.23
N GLY A 75 -22.12 0.34 -7.30
CA GLY A 75 -22.96 1.53 -7.28
C GLY A 75 -22.92 2.21 -5.92
N TYR A 76 -22.91 3.53 -5.93
CA TYR A 76 -22.71 4.38 -4.76
C TYR A 76 -23.84 5.40 -4.64
N ALA A 77 -24.20 5.72 -3.40
CA ALA A 77 -25.20 6.74 -3.08
C ALA A 77 -24.67 7.62 -1.95
N TYR A 78 -24.97 8.91 -2.05
CA TYR A 78 -24.44 9.94 -1.14
C TYR A 78 -25.59 10.72 -0.51
N ASP A 79 -25.31 11.37 0.61
CA ASP A 79 -26.20 12.38 1.17
C ASP A 79 -25.99 13.76 0.53
N VAL A 80 -26.70 14.77 1.04
CA VAL A 80 -26.65 16.14 0.52
C VAL A 80 -25.33 16.86 0.76
N LEU A 81 -24.44 16.29 1.60
CA LEU A 81 -23.09 16.80 1.86
C LEU A 81 -22.02 15.97 1.13
N SER A 82 -22.43 15.15 0.14
CA SER A 82 -21.55 14.24 -0.60
C SER A 82 -20.91 13.12 0.26
N ARG A 83 -21.50 12.78 1.41
CA ARG A 83 -21.00 11.66 2.24
C ARG A 83 -21.61 10.34 1.79
N LEU A 84 -20.79 9.30 1.64
CA LEU A 84 -21.23 7.99 1.16
C LEU A 84 -22.25 7.33 2.10
N LEU A 85 -23.50 7.17 1.66
CA LEU A 85 -24.57 6.46 2.40
C LEU A 85 -24.58 4.96 2.12
N SER A 86 -24.20 4.54 0.91
CA SER A 86 -24.30 3.14 0.50
C SER A 86 -23.33 2.84 -0.63
N ALA A 87 -22.63 1.71 -0.52
CA ALA A 87 -21.88 1.12 -1.62
C ALA A 87 -22.36 -0.31 -1.85
N THR A 88 -22.60 -0.67 -3.10
CA THR A 88 -23.06 -2.03 -3.42
C THR A 88 -22.30 -2.62 -4.57
N GLU A 89 -21.98 -3.89 -4.48
CA GLU A 89 -21.16 -4.63 -5.44
C GLU A 89 -21.99 -5.78 -6.01
N LYS A 90 -22.14 -5.84 -7.34
CA LYS A 90 -22.92 -6.88 -8.04
C LYS A 90 -22.02 -7.60 -9.04
N LYS A 91 -22.03 -8.94 -9.03
CA LYS A 91 -21.29 -9.74 -10.02
C LYS A 91 -21.89 -9.62 -11.42
N GLN A 92 -21.01 -9.53 -12.41
CA GLN A 92 -21.31 -9.55 -13.84
C GLN A 92 -21.14 -10.96 -14.44
N PRO A 93 -21.86 -11.30 -15.53
CA PRO A 93 -22.99 -10.53 -16.06
C PRO A 93 -24.14 -10.51 -15.05
N LEU A 94 -24.89 -9.40 -15.01
CA LEU A 94 -26.02 -9.23 -14.09
C LEU A 94 -27.07 -10.32 -14.34
N LYS A 95 -27.17 -11.30 -13.43
CA LYS A 95 -28.23 -12.32 -13.44
C LYS A 95 -29.51 -11.74 -12.81
N SER A 96 -30.66 -12.40 -12.99
CA SER A 96 -31.96 -11.96 -12.44
C SER A 96 -32.01 -11.82 -10.90
N ASN A 97 -31.00 -12.33 -10.18
CA ASN A 97 -30.75 -12.05 -8.77
C ASN A 97 -29.24 -12.14 -8.50
N PRO A 98 -28.45 -11.08 -8.79
CA PRO A 98 -27.01 -11.13 -8.62
C PRO A 98 -26.68 -11.15 -7.13
N SER A 99 -25.71 -11.99 -6.73
CA SER A 99 -25.13 -11.89 -5.39
C SER A 99 -24.62 -10.46 -5.21
N ARG A 100 -25.06 -9.81 -4.13
CA ARG A 100 -24.82 -8.40 -3.87
C ARG A 100 -24.23 -8.23 -2.48
N THR A 101 -23.05 -7.64 -2.41
CA THR A 101 -22.52 -7.10 -1.14
C THR A 101 -23.06 -5.68 -0.99
N VAL A 102 -23.51 -5.34 0.22
CA VAL A 102 -24.09 -4.02 0.52
C VAL A 102 -23.43 -3.48 1.78
N GLU A 103 -22.82 -2.32 1.63
CA GLU A 103 -22.30 -1.49 2.72
C GLU A 103 -23.30 -0.36 2.96
N GLN A 104 -23.59 -0.05 4.22
CA GLN A 104 -24.54 1.02 4.61
C GLN A 104 -23.93 1.89 5.70
N TYR A 105 -24.07 3.19 5.51
CA TYR A 105 -23.45 4.21 6.35
C TYR A 105 -24.49 5.24 6.76
N ALA A 106 -24.34 5.73 7.97
CA ALA A 106 -25.06 6.86 8.52
C ALA A 106 -24.04 7.75 9.21
N TYR A 107 -24.33 9.04 9.30
CA TYR A 107 -23.44 10.02 9.90
C TYR A 107 -24.21 10.93 10.84
N ASP A 108 -23.54 11.41 11.88
CA ASP A 108 -24.05 12.51 12.69
C ASP A 108 -23.84 13.86 11.95
N PRO A 109 -24.35 14.98 12.51
CA PRO A 109 -24.14 16.30 11.92
C PRO A 109 -22.67 16.76 11.86
N ALA A 110 -21.80 16.21 12.71
CA ALA A 110 -20.36 16.50 12.71
C ALA A 110 -19.59 15.63 11.70
N GLY A 111 -20.25 14.74 10.95
CA GLY A 111 -19.59 13.85 10.00
C GLY A 111 -18.99 12.59 10.61
N ASN A 112 -19.24 12.30 11.89
CA ASN A 112 -18.84 11.03 12.45
C ASN A 112 -19.75 9.92 11.93
N ARG A 113 -19.14 8.84 11.47
CA ARG A 113 -19.86 7.66 11.00
C ARG A 113 -20.59 6.97 12.17
N LEU A 114 -21.90 6.80 12.09
CA LEU A 114 -22.74 6.11 13.07
C LEU A 114 -22.95 4.62 12.76
N SER A 115 -22.74 4.20 11.50
CA SER A 115 -22.90 2.80 11.07
C SER A 115 -21.94 2.36 9.96
N GLY A 116 -21.84 1.06 9.72
CA GLY A 116 -21.20 0.46 8.54
C GLY A 116 -19.82 -0.11 8.81
N PRO A 117 -19.11 -0.65 7.79
CA PRO A 117 -19.65 -1.17 6.53
C PRO A 117 -20.53 -2.41 6.73
N LYS A 118 -20.44 -3.10 7.87
CA LYS A 118 -21.21 -4.32 8.17
C LYS A 118 -22.53 -3.98 8.84
N GLN A 119 -23.52 -4.86 8.67
CA GLN A 119 -24.78 -4.77 9.43
C GLN A 119 -24.49 -4.81 10.94
N ASN A 120 -25.28 -4.03 11.69
CA ASN A 120 -25.19 -3.93 13.16
C ASN A 120 -23.81 -3.50 13.68
N GLN A 121 -23.10 -2.67 12.92
CA GLN A 121 -21.84 -2.06 13.35
C GLN A 121 -22.09 -0.62 13.78
N ALA A 122 -22.39 -0.40 15.07
CA ALA A 122 -22.65 0.91 15.64
C ALA A 122 -21.36 1.56 16.15
N TYR A 123 -21.28 2.89 16.01
CA TYR A 123 -20.15 3.73 16.43
C TYR A 123 -20.63 4.71 17.50
N SER A 124 -19.79 5.00 18.49
CA SER A 124 -20.05 6.03 19.50
C SER A 124 -18.85 6.94 19.69
N TYR A 125 -19.11 8.20 20.01
CA TYR A 125 -18.10 9.25 20.07
C TYR A 125 -18.28 10.08 21.33
N ASP A 126 -17.21 10.73 21.76
CA ASP A 126 -17.26 11.77 22.76
C ASP A 126 -17.58 13.16 22.13
N PRO A 127 -17.74 14.22 22.94
CA PRO A 127 -17.97 15.57 22.41
C PRO A 127 -16.81 16.17 21.59
N ALA A 128 -15.61 15.57 21.62
CA ALA A 128 -14.45 15.97 20.84
C ALA A 128 -14.31 15.18 19.53
N ASN A 129 -15.32 14.39 19.15
CA ASN A 129 -15.34 13.51 17.98
C ASN A 129 -14.33 12.35 18.05
N GLU A 130 -13.87 12.02 19.25
CA GLU A 130 -13.04 10.86 19.51
C GLU A 130 -13.91 9.60 19.52
N LEU A 131 -13.59 8.63 18.67
CA LEU A 131 -14.33 7.36 18.58
C LEU A 131 -14.09 6.58 19.87
N LEU A 132 -15.13 6.35 20.67
CA LEU A 132 -15.05 5.60 21.92
C LEU A 132 -15.22 4.10 21.70
N GLN A 133 -16.13 3.70 20.80
CA GLN A 133 -16.48 2.30 20.61
C GLN A 133 -17.03 2.01 19.21
N VAL A 134 -16.65 0.84 18.66
CA VAL A 134 -17.29 0.22 17.49
C VAL A 134 -17.61 -1.23 17.82
N ARG A 135 -18.90 -1.55 18.00
CA ARG A 135 -19.32 -2.87 18.51
C ARG A 135 -18.56 -3.24 19.80
N ASP A 136 -17.72 -4.26 19.76
CA ASP A 136 -16.97 -4.79 20.91
C ASP A 136 -15.51 -4.28 20.92
N ILE A 137 -15.21 -3.26 20.11
CA ILE A 137 -13.89 -2.63 20.02
C ILE A 137 -13.95 -1.28 20.74
N PHE A 138 -13.07 -1.09 21.73
CA PHE A 138 -13.01 0.12 22.55
C PHE A 138 -11.72 0.90 22.29
N PHE A 139 -11.81 2.22 22.37
CA PHE A 139 -10.70 3.12 22.07
C PHE A 139 -10.45 4.08 23.23
N THR A 140 -9.20 4.47 23.41
CA THR A 140 -8.80 5.56 24.33
C THR A 140 -7.81 6.48 23.65
N TYR A 141 -7.71 7.70 24.15
CA TYR A 141 -6.92 8.77 23.55
C TYR A 141 -6.00 9.42 24.59
N ASP A 142 -4.90 9.99 24.13
CA ASP A 142 -4.13 10.94 24.91
C ASP A 142 -4.74 12.36 24.83
N ASN A 143 -4.20 13.31 25.58
CA ASN A 143 -4.67 14.69 25.59
C ASN A 143 -4.47 15.43 24.24
N ASN A 144 -3.63 14.91 23.36
CA ASN A 144 -3.41 15.45 22.02
C ASN A 144 -4.44 14.90 21.01
N GLY A 145 -5.28 13.94 21.43
CA GLY A 145 -6.28 13.30 20.59
C GLY A 145 -5.71 12.18 19.72
N ASN A 146 -4.56 11.61 20.08
CA ASN A 146 -4.03 10.41 19.44
C ASN A 146 -4.63 9.15 20.09
N VAL A 147 -5.04 8.16 19.29
CA VAL A 147 -5.51 6.86 19.80
C VAL A 147 -4.37 6.15 20.53
N VAL A 148 -4.47 5.93 21.84
CA VAL A 148 -3.46 5.20 22.64
C VAL A 148 -3.77 3.72 22.73
N THR A 149 -5.05 3.34 22.80
CA THR A 149 -5.45 1.93 22.83
C THR A 149 -6.59 1.64 21.86
N LYS A 150 -6.51 0.47 21.21
CA LYS A 150 -7.63 -0.19 20.52
C LYS A 150 -7.79 -1.58 21.13
N ALA A 151 -8.77 -1.75 22.00
CA ALA A 151 -9.07 -3.00 22.68
C ALA A 151 -10.12 -3.78 21.90
N GLU A 152 -9.75 -4.97 21.42
CA GLU A 152 -10.64 -5.96 20.82
C GLU A 152 -10.79 -7.16 21.78
N GLU A 153 -11.77 -8.04 21.56
CA GLU A 153 -12.12 -9.15 22.47
C GLU A 153 -10.93 -9.95 23.01
N ASN A 154 -9.96 -10.29 22.15
CA ASN A 154 -8.83 -11.16 22.50
C ASN A 154 -7.46 -10.49 22.36
N LYS A 155 -7.41 -9.21 22.00
CA LYS A 155 -6.15 -8.48 21.81
C LYS A 155 -6.36 -6.99 22.01
N THR A 156 -5.36 -6.32 22.53
CA THR A 156 -5.33 -4.85 22.59
C THR A 156 -4.13 -4.35 21.82
N PHE A 157 -4.34 -3.42 20.89
CA PHE A 157 -3.25 -2.63 20.33
C PHE A 157 -3.00 -1.41 21.23
N GLN A 158 -1.74 -1.16 21.54
CA GLN A 158 -1.27 0.06 22.18
C GLN A 158 -0.38 0.82 21.19
N PHE A 159 -0.58 2.13 21.10
CA PHE A 159 0.12 3.00 20.18
C PHE A 159 0.84 4.09 20.97
N LEU A 160 2.14 4.27 20.69
CA LEU A 160 2.99 5.23 21.36
C LEU A 160 3.42 6.30 20.36
N TYR A 161 3.39 7.55 20.80
CA TYR A 161 3.68 8.72 19.98
C TYR A 161 4.86 9.50 20.55
N ASP A 162 5.61 10.17 19.68
CA ASP A 162 6.59 11.17 20.10
C ASP A 162 5.93 12.54 20.39
N ALA A 163 6.74 13.50 20.84
CA ALA A 163 6.28 14.86 21.14
C ALA A 163 5.77 15.65 19.92
N GLU A 164 6.01 15.15 18.71
CA GLU A 164 5.55 15.72 17.45
C GLU A 164 4.33 14.95 16.88
N ASN A 165 3.66 14.13 17.71
CA ASN A 165 2.49 13.31 17.37
C ASN A 165 2.76 12.22 16.29
N LYS A 166 4.01 11.81 16.09
CA LYS A 166 4.35 10.70 15.18
C LYS A 166 4.32 9.36 15.91
N LEU A 167 3.70 8.35 15.30
CA LEU A 167 3.56 7.01 15.87
C LEU A 167 4.93 6.31 15.92
N THR A 168 5.53 6.12 17.09
CA THR A 168 6.85 5.50 17.22
C THR A 168 6.81 4.01 17.48
N GLU A 169 5.74 3.50 18.10
CA GLU A 169 5.61 2.08 18.40
C GLU A 169 4.15 1.61 18.37
N ALA A 170 3.93 0.44 17.78
CA ALA A 170 2.68 -0.32 17.89
C ALA A 170 2.96 -1.62 18.64
N ILE A 171 2.19 -1.87 19.69
CA ILE A 171 2.32 -3.03 20.56
C ILE A 171 1.01 -3.79 20.54
N LYS A 172 1.06 -5.11 20.37
CA LYS A 172 -0.09 -5.99 20.50
C LYS A 172 0.01 -6.77 21.80
N VAL A 173 -1.00 -6.63 22.64
CA VAL A 173 -1.16 -7.35 23.90
C VAL A 173 -2.22 -8.44 23.72
N THR A 174 -1.85 -9.70 23.93
CA THR A 174 -2.75 -10.87 23.88
C THR A 174 -2.55 -11.71 25.13
N SER A 175 -3.63 -12.07 25.83
CA SER A 175 -3.55 -12.86 27.08
C SER A 175 -2.49 -12.35 28.07
N SER A 176 -2.43 -11.03 28.26
CA SER A 176 -1.43 -10.31 29.09
C SER A 176 0.03 -10.37 28.62
N THR A 177 0.31 -10.90 27.42
CA THR A 177 1.64 -10.87 26.80
C THR A 177 1.70 -9.74 25.78
N ALA A 178 2.58 -8.77 26.02
CA ALA A 178 2.86 -7.68 25.10
C ALA A 178 3.92 -8.08 24.08
N SER A 179 3.68 -7.80 22.80
CA SER A 179 4.62 -8.00 21.70
C SER A 179 4.61 -6.77 20.82
N THR A 180 5.75 -6.11 20.68
CA THR A 180 5.92 -5.01 19.72
C THR A 180 5.68 -5.55 18.31
N THR A 181 4.67 -5.02 17.62
CA THR A 181 4.39 -5.39 16.22
C THR A 181 5.21 -4.54 15.25
N ALA A 182 5.45 -3.28 15.57
CA ALA A 182 6.32 -2.40 14.78
C ALA A 182 6.90 -1.25 15.61
N ARG A 183 8.13 -0.84 15.28
CA ARG A 183 8.73 0.45 15.67
C ARG A 183 9.05 1.27 14.45
N TYR A 184 8.93 2.59 14.56
CA TYR A 184 9.12 3.53 13.46
C TYR A 184 10.06 4.66 13.86
N ASN A 185 10.91 5.07 12.91
CA ASN A 185 11.71 6.28 13.05
C ASN A 185 11.43 7.24 11.88
N TYR A 186 11.57 8.53 12.14
CA TYR A 186 11.23 9.59 11.21
C TYR A 186 12.41 10.54 11.00
N ASP A 187 12.46 11.18 9.84
CA ASP A 187 13.37 12.29 9.58
C ASP A 187 12.79 13.63 10.07
N PRO A 188 13.56 14.74 10.03
CA PRO A 188 13.09 16.07 10.43
C PRO A 188 11.95 16.64 9.58
N PHE A 189 11.65 16.06 8.41
CA PHE A 189 10.50 16.43 7.59
C PHE A 189 9.26 15.60 7.94
N GLY A 190 9.36 14.69 8.91
CA GLY A 190 8.27 13.83 9.34
C GLY A 190 8.07 12.58 8.47
N ARG A 191 8.97 12.29 7.53
CA ARG A 191 8.88 11.09 6.69
C ARG A 191 9.46 9.89 7.44
N ARG A 192 8.82 8.74 7.34
CA ARG A 192 9.24 7.49 7.99
C ARG A 192 10.48 6.91 7.32
N ILE A 193 11.61 6.98 8.00
CA ILE A 193 12.90 6.47 7.47
C ILE A 193 13.25 5.06 7.93
N GLU A 194 12.59 4.53 8.96
CA GLU A 194 12.81 3.15 9.41
C GLU A 194 11.52 2.50 9.90
N LYS A 195 11.39 1.19 9.63
CA LYS A 195 10.41 0.29 10.24
C LYS A 195 11.14 -0.95 10.78
N ASN A 196 10.88 -1.32 12.03
CA ASN A 196 11.43 -2.51 12.65
C ASN A 196 10.31 -3.43 13.16
N VAL A 197 10.24 -4.63 12.57
CA VAL A 197 9.26 -5.66 12.91
C VAL A 197 9.99 -6.90 13.43
N GLY A 198 9.99 -7.10 14.76
CA GLY A 198 10.65 -8.27 15.37
C GLY A 198 12.13 -8.43 15.00
N GLY A 199 12.86 -7.32 14.83
CA GLY A 199 14.27 -7.30 14.43
C GLY A 199 14.50 -7.25 12.91
N LYS A 200 13.45 -7.38 12.10
CA LYS A 200 13.54 -7.14 10.65
C LYS A 200 13.44 -5.63 10.39
N ILE A 201 14.57 -5.03 10.08
CA ILE A 201 14.68 -3.59 9.79
C ILE A 201 14.51 -3.36 8.29
N GLU A 202 13.64 -2.41 7.96
CA GLU A 202 13.51 -1.77 6.65
C GLU A 202 13.83 -0.29 6.81
N LYS A 203 14.72 0.24 5.96
CA LYS A 203 15.03 1.67 5.91
C LYS A 203 14.61 2.25 4.58
N PHE A 204 13.88 3.36 4.63
CA PHE A 204 13.26 4.02 3.47
C PHE A 204 14.12 5.21 3.05
N PHE A 205 14.39 5.30 1.75
CA PHE A 205 15.11 6.41 1.13
C PHE A 205 14.19 7.07 0.12
N TYR A 206 14.08 8.39 0.22
CA TYR A 206 13.08 9.15 -0.51
C TYR A 206 13.69 10.03 -1.60
N ASP A 207 12.97 10.17 -2.71
CA ASP A 207 13.06 11.33 -3.60
C ASP A 207 11.81 12.19 -3.35
N ASN A 208 12.00 13.35 -2.73
CA ASN A 208 10.90 14.16 -2.19
C ASN A 208 9.92 13.33 -1.32
N GLU A 209 8.69 13.09 -1.75
CA GLU A 209 7.67 12.34 -1.01
C GLU A 209 7.54 10.87 -1.43
N ASP A 210 8.30 10.46 -2.45
CA ASP A 210 8.25 9.12 -3.03
C ASP A 210 9.41 8.26 -2.51
N ILE A 211 9.11 6.99 -2.19
CA ILE A 211 10.16 6.05 -1.79
C ILE A 211 10.97 5.68 -3.04
N LEU A 212 12.24 6.07 -3.08
CA LEU A 212 13.15 5.69 -4.15
C LEU A 212 13.61 4.23 -4.01
N PHE A 213 14.02 3.84 -2.79
CA PHE A 213 14.38 2.45 -2.48
C PHE A 213 14.28 2.13 -0.98
N ILE A 214 14.20 0.83 -0.68
CA ILE A 214 14.23 0.27 0.67
C ILE A 214 15.47 -0.60 0.82
N THR A 215 16.12 -0.47 1.97
CA THR A 215 17.23 -1.34 2.38
C THR A 215 16.88 -2.18 3.60
N ASP A 216 17.58 -3.31 3.75
CA ASP A 216 17.57 -4.06 5.01
C ASP A 216 18.44 -3.40 6.09
N GLY A 217 18.46 -3.96 7.30
CA GLY A 217 19.29 -3.46 8.41
C GLY A 217 20.81 -3.43 8.13
N THR A 218 21.28 -4.12 7.08
CA THR A 218 22.69 -4.11 6.63
C THR A 218 22.96 -3.10 5.51
N ASN A 219 21.99 -2.22 5.22
CA ASN A 219 22.00 -1.21 4.16
C ASN A 219 22.07 -1.79 2.74
N ARG A 220 21.65 -3.04 2.55
CA ARG A 220 21.53 -3.64 1.23
C ARG A 220 20.16 -3.31 0.64
N ILE A 221 20.14 -2.80 -0.60
CA ILE A 221 18.90 -2.53 -1.33
C ILE A 221 18.13 -3.85 -1.53
N THR A 222 16.91 -3.89 -1.05
CA THR A 222 15.98 -5.02 -1.22
C THR A 222 14.88 -4.69 -2.21
N GLN A 223 14.52 -3.41 -2.32
CA GLN A 223 13.47 -2.92 -3.21
C GLN A 223 13.88 -1.56 -3.77
N SER A 224 13.64 -1.30 -5.07
CA SER A 224 13.65 0.04 -5.64
C SER A 224 12.36 0.28 -6.42
N PHE A 225 11.93 1.54 -6.47
CA PHE A 225 10.64 1.90 -7.04
C PHE A 225 10.81 2.86 -8.20
N VAL A 226 9.86 2.80 -9.12
CA VAL A 226 9.67 3.79 -10.17
C VAL A 226 8.33 4.45 -9.88
N HIS A 227 8.30 5.77 -9.85
CA HIS A 227 7.10 6.57 -9.60
C HIS A 227 6.75 7.37 -10.85
N GLY A 228 5.45 7.60 -11.03
CA GLY A 228 4.92 8.52 -12.03
C GLY A 228 5.05 9.98 -11.58
N PRO A 229 4.64 10.93 -12.43
CA PRO A 229 4.68 12.36 -12.09
C PRO A 229 3.57 12.77 -11.09
N GLY A 230 2.57 11.92 -10.86
CA GLY A 230 1.49 12.16 -9.90
C GLY A 230 1.89 11.83 -8.45
N ILE A 231 1.06 12.29 -7.51
CA ILE A 231 1.22 11.98 -6.09
C ILE A 231 0.75 10.55 -5.83
N ASP A 232 1.51 9.78 -5.05
CA ASP A 232 1.19 8.39 -4.67
C ASP A 232 0.97 7.48 -5.89
N GLU A 233 1.75 7.69 -6.94
CA GLU A 233 1.68 6.96 -8.20
C GLU A 233 2.92 6.05 -8.36
N PRO A 234 3.06 4.95 -7.59
CA PRO A 234 4.10 3.98 -7.92
C PRO A 234 3.82 3.41 -9.33
N LEU A 235 4.80 2.90 -10.04
CA LEU A 235 4.61 2.32 -11.38
C LEU A 235 5.22 0.94 -11.45
N ALA A 236 6.39 0.78 -10.86
CA ALA A 236 7.07 -0.49 -10.77
C ALA A 236 7.83 -0.64 -9.45
N ILE A 237 8.05 -1.89 -9.06
CA ILE A 237 8.95 -2.28 -7.98
C ILE A 237 9.95 -3.31 -8.52
N ASN A 238 11.23 -3.06 -8.27
CA ASN A 238 12.32 -4.00 -8.49
C ASN A 238 12.68 -4.65 -7.16
N GLN A 239 12.54 -5.95 -7.04
CA GLN A 239 12.90 -6.70 -5.84
C GLN A 239 14.23 -7.42 -6.03
N THR A 240 15.24 -7.00 -5.27
CA THR A 240 16.56 -7.63 -5.28
C THR A 240 16.60 -8.76 -4.26
N LYS A 241 16.75 -9.99 -4.73
CA LYS A 241 16.91 -11.18 -3.90
C LYS A 241 18.39 -11.43 -3.63
N PRO A 242 18.76 -11.79 -2.38
CA PRO A 242 20.11 -12.30 -2.11
C PRO A 242 20.40 -13.49 -3.01
N VAL A 243 21.68 -13.70 -3.28
CA VAL A 243 22.14 -14.98 -3.84
C VAL A 243 21.65 -16.11 -2.94
N SER A 244 20.96 -17.07 -3.52
CA SER A 244 20.43 -18.21 -2.77
C SER A 244 21.55 -19.15 -2.32
N THR A 245 21.32 -19.89 -1.24
CA THR A 245 22.24 -20.94 -0.78
C THR A 245 22.45 -22.03 -1.83
N ALA A 246 21.44 -22.31 -2.65
CA ALA A 246 21.53 -23.26 -3.77
C ALA A 246 22.47 -22.75 -4.88
N GLU A 247 22.41 -21.47 -5.23
CA GLU A 247 23.34 -20.86 -6.20
C GLU A 247 24.77 -20.85 -5.68
N LEU A 248 24.98 -20.49 -4.40
CA LEU A 248 26.29 -20.59 -3.76
C LEU A 248 26.82 -22.02 -3.77
N HIS A 249 25.98 -22.99 -3.39
CA HIS A 249 26.37 -24.41 -3.37
C HIS A 249 26.75 -24.88 -4.78
N LYS A 250 25.97 -24.54 -5.80
CA LYS A 250 26.27 -24.88 -7.20
C LYS A 250 27.64 -24.35 -7.64
N THR A 251 27.93 -23.08 -7.34
CA THR A 251 29.23 -22.47 -7.67
C THR A 251 30.38 -23.13 -6.88
N LEU A 252 30.18 -23.43 -5.59
CA LEU A 252 31.17 -24.13 -4.77
C LEU A 252 31.45 -25.55 -5.30
N SER A 253 30.42 -26.30 -5.70
CA SER A 253 30.59 -27.63 -6.30
C SER A 253 31.35 -27.57 -7.63
N GLN A 254 31.10 -26.55 -8.46
CA GLN A 254 31.85 -26.35 -9.70
C GLN A 254 33.33 -26.07 -9.43
N LEU A 255 33.63 -25.19 -8.46
CA LEU A 255 35.00 -24.89 -8.05
C LEU A 255 35.70 -26.13 -7.47
N ALA A 256 35.01 -26.91 -6.64
CA ALA A 256 35.54 -28.14 -6.06
C ALA A 256 35.91 -29.17 -7.15
N SER A 257 35.06 -29.33 -8.17
CA SER A 257 35.34 -30.23 -9.30
C SER A 257 36.56 -29.78 -10.12
N VAL A 258 36.72 -28.48 -10.34
CA VAL A 258 37.90 -27.92 -11.03
C VAL A 258 39.17 -28.19 -10.22
N LEU A 259 39.13 -27.92 -8.92
CA LEU A 259 40.26 -28.15 -8.02
C LEU A 259 40.63 -29.64 -7.98
N GLN A 260 39.64 -30.53 -7.89
CA GLN A 260 39.84 -31.98 -7.91
C GLN A 260 40.52 -32.44 -9.21
N GLY A 261 40.12 -31.90 -10.37
CA GLY A 261 40.75 -32.19 -11.65
C GLY A 261 42.22 -31.75 -11.70
N MET A 262 42.55 -30.57 -11.13
CA MET A 262 43.93 -30.09 -11.04
C MET A 262 44.79 -30.97 -10.12
N LEU A 263 44.25 -31.39 -8.98
CA LEU A 263 44.93 -32.29 -8.03
C LEU A 263 45.25 -33.66 -8.64
N LEU A 264 44.44 -34.14 -9.58
CA LEU A 264 44.64 -35.40 -10.29
C LEU A 264 45.63 -35.29 -11.47
N GLY A 265 46.28 -34.13 -11.65
CA GLY A 265 47.32 -33.92 -12.66
C GLY A 265 46.79 -33.65 -14.07
N ASN A 266 45.49 -33.37 -14.23
CA ASN A 266 44.94 -32.97 -15.52
C ASN A 266 45.45 -31.56 -15.87
N SER A 267 46.14 -31.41 -17.00
CA SER A 267 46.44 -30.07 -17.51
C SER A 267 45.15 -29.44 -18.03
N LEU A 268 44.88 -28.19 -17.62
CA LEU A 268 43.77 -27.44 -18.19
C LEU A 268 44.11 -27.08 -19.64
N ALA A 269 43.67 -27.89 -20.59
CA ALA A 269 43.78 -27.59 -22.01
C ALA A 269 42.85 -26.43 -22.45
N THR A 270 41.95 -25.97 -21.57
CA THR A 270 40.95 -24.95 -21.85
C THR A 270 40.63 -24.15 -20.59
N THR A 271 40.45 -22.83 -20.72
CA THR A 271 40.02 -21.95 -19.63
C THR A 271 38.67 -22.39 -19.08
N VAL A 272 38.59 -22.69 -17.77
CA VAL A 272 37.32 -22.96 -17.10
C VAL A 272 36.78 -21.66 -16.50
N THR A 273 35.67 -21.17 -17.04
CA THR A 273 34.96 -20.01 -16.51
C THR A 273 33.92 -20.43 -15.49
N VAL A 274 34.11 -20.03 -14.23
CA VAL A 274 33.08 -20.12 -13.18
C VAL A 274 32.44 -18.76 -13.00
N SER A 275 31.13 -18.67 -13.25
CA SER A 275 30.39 -17.42 -13.01
C SER A 275 30.06 -17.30 -11.53
N MET A 276 30.47 -16.19 -10.92
CA MET A 276 30.07 -15.86 -9.55
C MET A 276 28.57 -15.53 -9.55
N PRO A 277 27.79 -16.09 -8.63
CA PRO A 277 26.38 -15.79 -8.56
C PRO A 277 26.20 -14.33 -8.12
N VAL A 278 25.31 -13.62 -8.81
CA VAL A 278 24.98 -12.22 -8.53
C VAL A 278 23.54 -12.13 -7.98
N PRO A 279 23.23 -11.12 -7.16
CA PRO A 279 21.85 -10.88 -6.74
C PRO A 279 20.92 -10.80 -7.95
N LYS A 280 19.77 -11.46 -7.86
CA LYS A 280 18.76 -11.43 -8.92
C LYS A 280 17.73 -10.34 -8.61
N THR A 281 17.35 -9.58 -9.61
CA THR A 281 16.27 -8.59 -9.52
C THR A 281 15.06 -9.05 -10.33
N ASP A 282 13.90 -9.14 -9.67
CA ASP A 282 12.61 -9.35 -10.33
C ASP A 282 11.85 -8.02 -10.38
N THR A 283 11.29 -7.64 -11.53
CA THR A 283 10.50 -6.40 -11.71
C THR A 283 9.02 -6.72 -11.76
N PHE A 284 8.22 -5.95 -11.03
CA PHE A 284 6.76 -6.03 -11.02
C PHE A 284 6.15 -4.66 -11.30
N PHE A 285 4.98 -4.65 -11.93
CA PHE A 285 4.27 -3.44 -12.33
C PHE A 285 2.95 -3.33 -11.60
N TYR A 286 2.62 -2.14 -11.13
CA TYR A 286 1.41 -1.89 -10.37
C TYR A 286 0.20 -1.68 -11.29
N LEU A 287 -0.96 -2.18 -10.86
CA LEU A 287 -2.25 -1.93 -11.48
C LEU A 287 -3.12 -1.09 -10.55
N TYR A 288 -3.86 -0.15 -11.13
CA TYR A 288 -4.64 0.86 -10.41
C TYR A 288 -6.12 0.78 -10.75
N ASP A 289 -6.98 1.19 -9.81
CA ASP A 289 -8.29 1.74 -10.15
C ASP A 289 -8.25 3.27 -10.20
N GLY A 290 -9.36 3.89 -10.60
CA GLY A 290 -9.49 5.33 -10.75
C GLY A 290 -9.44 6.15 -9.45
N LEU A 291 -9.35 5.51 -8.27
CA LEU A 291 -9.01 6.19 -7.01
C LEU A 291 -7.49 6.18 -6.76
N GLY A 292 -6.71 5.49 -7.59
CA GLY A 292 -5.29 5.24 -7.37
C GLY A 292 -5.02 4.08 -6.42
N SER A 293 -6.03 3.26 -6.08
CA SER A 293 -5.80 2.08 -5.26
C SER A 293 -5.09 0.98 -6.04
N ILE A 294 -4.09 0.34 -5.44
CA ILE A 294 -3.42 -0.81 -6.04
C ILE A 294 -4.37 -2.00 -6.04
N ILE A 295 -4.83 -2.43 -7.22
CA ILE A 295 -5.71 -3.61 -7.38
C ILE A 295 -4.91 -4.89 -7.68
N GLY A 296 -3.63 -4.76 -8.03
CA GLY A 296 -2.78 -5.92 -8.29
C GLY A 296 -1.39 -5.55 -8.81
N LEU A 297 -0.57 -6.58 -9.02
CA LEU A 297 0.75 -6.46 -9.65
C LEU A 297 0.90 -7.49 -10.76
N THR A 298 1.61 -7.13 -11.82
CA THR A 298 2.02 -8.05 -12.88
C THR A 298 3.53 -8.29 -12.89
N ASP A 299 3.95 -9.45 -13.39
CA ASP A 299 5.35 -9.65 -13.79
C ASP A 299 5.64 -8.98 -15.15
N SER A 300 6.90 -9.01 -15.58
CA SER A 300 7.33 -8.44 -16.87
C SER A 300 6.69 -9.06 -18.12
N LYS A 301 5.94 -10.16 -17.98
CA LYS A 301 5.19 -10.81 -19.06
C LYS A 301 3.70 -10.48 -19.03
N GLY A 302 3.26 -9.62 -18.12
CA GLY A 302 1.85 -9.27 -17.94
C GLY A 302 1.05 -10.28 -17.11
N LYS A 303 1.70 -11.27 -16.49
CA LYS A 303 0.97 -12.21 -15.63
C LYS A 303 0.69 -11.54 -14.29
N ILE A 304 -0.58 -11.53 -13.87
CA ILE A 304 -0.97 -11.06 -12.53
C ILE A 304 -0.36 -12.01 -11.48
N VAL A 305 0.45 -11.45 -10.57
CA VAL A 305 1.15 -12.16 -9.48
C VAL A 305 0.64 -11.76 -8.09
N GLN A 306 -0.11 -10.67 -8.01
CA GLN A 306 -0.73 -10.16 -6.79
C GLN A 306 -2.08 -9.53 -7.13
N LYS A 307 -3.10 -9.69 -6.29
CA LYS A 307 -4.40 -9.00 -6.40
C LYS A 307 -4.83 -8.42 -5.06
N TYR A 308 -5.58 -7.33 -5.07
CA TYR A 308 -6.17 -6.74 -3.87
C TYR A 308 -7.62 -6.33 -4.14
N ASP A 309 -8.46 -6.56 -3.14
CA ASP A 309 -9.85 -6.14 -3.12
C ASP A 309 -10.09 -5.35 -1.83
N TYR A 310 -10.84 -4.27 -1.92
CA TYR A 310 -11.09 -3.36 -0.79
C TYR A 310 -12.59 -3.15 -0.59
N ASP A 311 -12.99 -2.83 0.65
CA ASP A 311 -14.25 -2.12 0.88
C ASP A 311 -14.11 -0.62 0.58
N SER A 312 -15.20 0.13 0.70
CA SER A 312 -15.22 1.55 0.35
C SER A 312 -14.24 2.40 1.16
N PHE A 313 -13.83 1.95 2.35
CA PHE A 313 -12.93 2.66 3.25
C PHE A 313 -11.53 2.03 3.30
N GLY A 314 -11.20 1.14 2.35
CA GLY A 314 -9.87 0.58 2.21
C GLY A 314 -9.58 -0.65 3.05
N ASN A 315 -10.57 -1.29 3.69
CA ASN A 315 -10.33 -2.58 4.31
C ASN A 315 -10.08 -3.63 3.24
N LEU A 316 -8.93 -4.32 3.33
CA LEU A 316 -8.62 -5.46 2.49
C LEU A 316 -9.64 -6.58 2.70
N LYS A 317 -10.39 -6.90 1.64
CA LYS A 317 -11.34 -8.03 1.55
C LYS A 317 -10.55 -9.34 1.31
N GLY A 318 -9.67 -9.70 2.26
CA GLY A 318 -8.81 -10.89 2.22
C GLY A 318 -7.32 -10.57 2.16
N GLN A 319 -6.46 -11.58 2.35
CA GLN A 319 -5.04 -11.44 2.01
C GLN A 319 -4.93 -11.54 0.50
N GLY A 320 -4.51 -10.46 -0.15
CA GLY A 320 -4.35 -10.42 -1.60
C GLY A 320 -3.67 -11.68 -2.14
N GLN A 321 -4.18 -12.25 -3.22
CA GLN A 321 -3.63 -13.49 -3.78
C GLN A 321 -2.23 -13.23 -4.35
N GLY A 322 -1.18 -13.71 -3.68
CA GLY A 322 0.21 -13.63 -4.14
C GLY A 322 1.22 -13.59 -3.00
N SER A 323 2.50 -13.38 -3.32
CA SER A 323 3.62 -13.38 -2.36
C SER A 323 4.62 -12.25 -2.57
N VAL A 324 4.25 -11.25 -3.37
CA VAL A 324 5.12 -10.11 -3.66
C VAL A 324 5.07 -9.14 -2.48
N LYS A 325 6.14 -9.08 -1.70
CA LYS A 325 6.26 -8.14 -0.58
C LYS A 325 6.40 -6.70 -1.06
N GLN A 326 5.44 -5.84 -0.79
CA GLN A 326 5.48 -4.44 -1.21
C GLN A 326 4.59 -3.57 -0.31
N PRO A 327 4.87 -2.27 -0.16
CA PRO A 327 4.17 -1.45 0.83
C PRO A 327 2.82 -0.86 0.35
N TYR A 328 2.67 -0.49 -0.93
CA TYR A 328 1.57 0.33 -1.44
C TYR A 328 0.27 -0.47 -1.69
N THR A 329 -0.87 -0.01 -1.18
CA THR A 329 -2.17 -0.68 -1.35
C THR A 329 -3.30 0.31 -1.66
N TYR A 330 -4.25 0.50 -0.75
CA TYR A 330 -5.38 1.42 -0.95
C TYR A 330 -4.89 2.87 -1.16
N THR A 331 -5.41 3.52 -2.20
CA THR A 331 -5.03 4.86 -2.69
C THR A 331 -3.52 5.10 -2.81
N GLY A 332 -2.76 4.07 -3.19
CA GLY A 332 -1.31 4.16 -3.33
C GLY A 332 -0.55 4.30 -2.01
N ARG A 333 -1.18 4.05 -0.85
CA ARG A 333 -0.56 4.25 0.47
C ARG A 333 0.03 3.01 1.07
N GLU A 334 1.10 3.22 1.85
CA GLU A 334 1.82 2.17 2.54
C GLU A 334 0.93 1.53 3.62
N PHE A 335 0.74 0.22 3.56
CA PHE A 335 -0.01 -0.54 4.56
C PHE A 335 0.92 -1.37 5.45
N ASP A 336 0.89 -1.09 6.75
CA ASP A 336 1.59 -1.88 7.74
C ASP A 336 0.66 -2.96 8.28
N GLN A 337 0.76 -4.15 7.70
CA GLN A 337 -0.06 -5.30 8.09
C GLN A 337 0.13 -5.66 9.59
N GLU A 338 1.29 -5.38 10.17
CA GLU A 338 1.60 -5.70 11.55
C GLU A 338 0.86 -4.81 12.56
N ALA A 339 0.56 -3.57 12.18
CA ALA A 339 -0.25 -2.63 12.96
C ALA A 339 -1.71 -2.60 12.50
N GLY A 340 -1.99 -3.02 11.26
CA GLY A 340 -3.30 -2.90 10.61
C GLY A 340 -3.62 -1.46 10.21
N LEU A 341 -2.60 -0.66 9.89
CA LEU A 341 -2.72 0.78 9.64
C LEU A 341 -2.10 1.17 8.31
N TYR A 342 -2.71 2.16 7.68
CA TYR A 342 -2.13 2.86 6.54
C TYR A 342 -1.31 4.05 7.00
N TYR A 343 -0.13 4.24 6.42
CA TYR A 343 0.71 5.40 6.65
C TYR A 343 0.45 6.46 5.58
N TYR A 344 -0.11 7.59 6.00
CA TYR A 344 -0.46 8.76 5.17
C TYR A 344 0.50 9.93 5.41
N ARG A 345 1.78 9.64 5.69
CA ARG A 345 2.83 10.61 6.04
C ARG A 345 2.59 11.31 7.38
N ALA A 346 1.64 12.23 7.43
CA ALA A 346 1.33 12.99 8.64
C ALA A 346 0.50 12.20 9.67
N ARG A 347 -0.28 11.21 9.22
CA ARG A 347 -1.22 10.47 10.07
C ARG A 347 -1.26 8.99 9.72
N TYR A 348 -1.76 8.19 10.66
CA TYR A 348 -2.07 6.78 10.46
C TYR A 348 -3.57 6.57 10.35
N TYR A 349 -3.99 5.82 9.34
CA TYR A 349 -5.38 5.56 9.03
C TYR A 349 -5.75 4.10 9.36
N ASP A 350 -6.80 3.91 10.15
CA ASP A 350 -7.39 2.60 10.43
C ASP A 350 -8.61 2.41 9.54
N ALA A 351 -8.41 1.72 8.42
CA ALA A 351 -9.50 1.38 7.50
C ALA A 351 -10.63 0.60 8.18
N GLY A 352 -10.30 -0.21 9.21
CA GLY A 352 -11.25 -1.04 9.94
C GLY A 352 -12.35 -0.23 10.63
N VAL A 353 -12.00 1.00 11.02
CA VAL A 353 -12.92 1.98 11.61
C VAL A 353 -13.03 3.27 10.80
N GLY A 354 -12.49 3.31 9.58
CA GLY A 354 -12.72 4.37 8.60
C GLY A 354 -12.30 5.76 9.09
N ARG A 355 -11.24 5.86 9.92
CA ARG A 355 -10.77 7.14 10.46
C ARG A 355 -9.28 7.14 10.78
N PHE A 356 -8.71 8.33 10.90
CA PHE A 356 -7.34 8.52 11.37
C PHE A 356 -7.21 8.31 12.88
N LEU A 357 -6.02 7.86 13.30
CA LEU A 357 -5.64 7.71 14.72
C LEU A 357 -5.31 9.05 15.38
N GLN A 358 -4.92 10.05 14.59
CA GLN A 358 -4.56 11.38 15.07
C GLN A 358 -5.51 12.43 14.47
N ARG A 359 -5.68 13.54 15.21
CA ARG A 359 -6.33 14.74 14.66
C ARG A 359 -5.56 15.25 13.45
N ASP A 360 -6.28 15.79 12.49
CA ASP A 360 -5.71 16.55 11.40
C ASP A 360 -4.89 17.72 11.98
N PRO A 361 -3.61 17.86 11.60
CA PRO A 361 -2.84 19.07 11.90
C PRO A 361 -3.49 20.35 11.34
N TYR A 362 -4.32 20.20 10.30
CA TYR A 362 -5.12 21.29 9.74
C TYR A 362 -6.46 21.41 10.48
N SER A 363 -6.76 22.61 10.99
CA SER A 363 -7.95 22.87 11.83
C SER A 363 -9.27 22.95 11.06
N GLY A 364 -9.26 22.82 9.74
CA GLY A 364 -10.43 23.05 8.90
C GLY A 364 -10.76 24.53 8.66
N PHE A 365 -11.84 24.75 7.92
CA PHE A 365 -12.42 26.06 7.63
C PHE A 365 -13.73 26.25 8.40
N LYS A 366 -13.92 27.42 9.04
CA LYS A 366 -15.13 27.71 9.84
C LYS A 366 -16.45 27.63 9.07
N PHE A 367 -16.41 27.78 7.75
CA PHE A 367 -17.59 27.75 6.88
C PHE A 367 -17.81 26.39 6.20
N ASP A 368 -16.90 25.45 6.42
CA ASP A 368 -17.01 24.07 5.98
C ASP A 368 -17.08 23.18 7.22
N VAL A 369 -18.32 22.83 7.58
CA VAL A 369 -18.59 22.03 8.77
C VAL A 369 -17.96 20.64 8.72
N GLN A 370 -17.72 20.08 7.53
CA GLN A 370 -17.10 18.76 7.39
C GLN A 370 -15.62 18.82 7.77
N SER A 371 -14.94 19.88 7.34
CA SER A 371 -13.52 20.11 7.64
C SER A 371 -13.21 20.34 9.14
N LEU A 372 -14.22 20.66 9.95
CA LEU A 372 -14.05 20.85 11.40
C LEU A 372 -13.93 19.53 12.18
N ASN A 373 -14.31 18.41 11.55
CA ASN A 373 -14.04 17.10 12.12
C ASN A 373 -12.63 16.65 11.71
N LEU A 374 -11.76 16.48 12.69
CA LEU A 374 -10.31 16.31 12.46
C LEU A 374 -9.90 14.85 12.25
N TYR A 375 -10.84 13.90 12.28
CA TYR A 375 -10.57 12.46 12.21
C TYR A 375 -11.06 11.72 10.94
N PRO A 376 -12.10 12.16 10.21
CA PRO A 376 -12.63 11.45 9.06
C PRO A 376 -11.62 11.29 7.94
N TYR A 377 -11.84 10.25 7.13
CA TYR A 377 -11.14 10.02 5.89
C TYR A 377 -11.90 10.68 4.74
N LEU A 378 -11.26 11.63 4.03
CA LEU A 378 -11.78 12.29 2.82
C LEU A 378 -13.24 12.76 2.91
N GLU A 379 -13.65 13.35 4.05
CA GLU A 379 -15.05 13.75 4.28
C GLU A 379 -16.08 12.63 4.08
N SER A 380 -15.64 11.36 4.05
CA SER A 380 -16.43 10.17 3.73
C SER A 380 -16.86 10.05 2.25
N ASP A 381 -16.08 10.59 1.31
CA ASP A 381 -16.23 10.41 -0.15
C ASP A 381 -15.21 9.39 -0.72
N ILE A 382 -15.51 8.76 -1.87
CA ILE A 382 -14.78 7.59 -2.43
C ILE A 382 -14.58 7.52 -3.95
#